data_AF-A0AAN8BUE9-F1
#
_entry.id   AF-A0AAN8BUE9-F1
#
_cell.length_a   1.000
_cell.length_b   1.000
_cell.length_c   1.000
_cell.angle_alpha   90.00
_cell.angle_beta   90.00
_cell.angle_gamma   90.00
#
_symmetry.space_group_name_H-M   'P 1'
#
loop_
_entity.id
_entity.type
_entity.pdbx_description
1 polymer ?
#
loop_
_entity_poly.entity_id
_entity_poly.type
_entity_poly.pdbx_seq_one_letter_code
_entity_poly.pdbx_strand_id
1 'polypeptide(L)'
;MSAFPNSDLNPVLAAGSCRVSVISNGGRREVPLDQNFFVSFGKTILKPEEILLSVFIPFSRKGEFVRAFRQAPRKESSFSTVTTGMRVFFSEGSRVVQDVSIYYGGMGPTTVSASKTCQAIISRRWDEETLSQAYDVLLEELVLPPSAPGGKVEFCRSLTLSFLFKFNLEVLQRLRDMNVITDEVPEKIQPLPKEIQPSLQEFQHVSKSQSEQDPVGRPMMHRSALSQATGEAVYCDDIPTTDGELFLALVTSSRAKARITGLDVSEALQLPGVVDVITVKDIPGKKVREMCGYEEELLAESEVSCVGQMLCAVLADTRAHARRGAAAVKVGYEDLPEPIFTTEEAIEKSSFYEPLRSIERGNVTEAFKSVDQIHEGKSL
;
A
#
# COMPACT_ATOMS: atom_id res chain seq x y z
N MET A 1 -1.92 -5.80 20.79
CA MET A 1 -2.91 -5.85 19.68
C MET A 1 -2.56 -4.74 18.69
N SER A 2 -2.71 -4.97 17.38
CA SER A 2 -2.09 -4.09 16.37
C SER A 2 -2.86 -2.82 16.01
N ALA A 3 -4.19 -2.79 16.12
CA ALA A 3 -5.05 -1.61 15.92
C ALA A 3 -4.68 -0.72 14.70
N PHE A 4 -4.30 -1.34 13.58
CA PHE A 4 -3.91 -0.61 12.39
C PHE A 4 -5.11 0.15 11.77
N PRO A 5 -4.91 1.41 11.32
CA PRO A 5 -5.98 2.22 10.76
C PRO A 5 -6.64 1.63 9.50
N ASN A 6 -5.89 0.84 8.74
CA ASN A 6 -6.33 0.19 7.49
C ASN A 6 -6.63 -1.32 7.68
N SER A 7 -6.87 -1.76 8.92
CA SER A 7 -7.34 -3.12 9.22
C SER A 7 -8.68 -3.39 8.53
N ASP A 8 -8.76 -4.50 7.78
CA ASP A 8 -10.01 -4.92 7.15
C ASP A 8 -11.04 -5.51 8.14
N LEU A 9 -10.60 -5.93 9.33
CA LEU A 9 -11.49 -6.58 10.31
C LEU A 9 -12.02 -5.62 11.37
N ASN A 10 -11.22 -4.62 11.78
CA ASN A 10 -11.61 -3.72 12.87
C ASN A 10 -12.93 -2.99 12.59
N PRO A 11 -13.16 -2.39 11.39
CA PRO A 11 -14.43 -1.73 11.10
C PRO A 11 -15.62 -2.69 11.11
N VAL A 12 -15.44 -3.94 10.66
CA VAL A 12 -16.50 -4.96 10.61
C VAL A 12 -16.89 -5.39 12.01
N LEU A 13 -15.89 -5.69 12.85
CA LEU A 13 -16.13 -6.08 14.24
C LEU A 13 -16.76 -4.93 15.04
N ALA A 14 -16.34 -3.69 14.79
CA ALA A 14 -16.89 -2.53 15.44
C ALA A 14 -18.35 -2.25 15.04
N ALA A 15 -18.66 -2.32 13.73
CA ALA A 15 -20.03 -2.17 13.24
C ALA A 15 -20.97 -3.27 13.75
N GLY A 16 -20.43 -4.48 13.95
CA GLY A 16 -21.14 -5.64 14.48
C GLY A 16 -21.36 -5.64 15.99
N SER A 17 -21.03 -4.56 16.71
CA SER A 17 -21.16 -4.47 18.18
C SER A 17 -20.42 -5.60 18.91
N CYS A 18 -19.27 -6.02 18.39
CA CYS A 18 -18.46 -7.08 19.00
C CYS A 18 -17.87 -6.62 20.33
N ARG A 19 -17.52 -7.58 21.19
CA ARG A 19 -16.90 -7.30 22.50
C ARG A 19 -15.65 -8.13 22.64
N VAL A 20 -14.61 -7.55 23.22
CA VAL A 20 -13.41 -8.30 23.60
C VAL A 20 -13.42 -8.62 25.08
N SER A 21 -13.02 -9.84 25.41
CA SER A 21 -12.73 -10.25 26.77
C SER A 21 -11.25 -10.07 27.02
N VAL A 22 -10.89 -9.30 28.04
CA VAL A 22 -9.50 -9.08 28.45
C VAL A 22 -9.29 -9.57 29.87
N ILE A 23 -8.09 -10.04 30.17
CA ILE A 23 -7.71 -10.57 31.47
C ILE A 23 -6.38 -9.97 31.92
N SER A 24 -6.26 -9.72 33.22
CA SER A 24 -5.02 -9.36 33.90
C SER A 24 -4.99 -10.02 35.28
N ASN A 25 -3.95 -9.75 36.08
CA ASN A 25 -3.89 -10.21 37.47
C ASN A 25 -5.04 -9.67 38.34
N GLY A 26 -5.67 -8.56 37.94
CA GLY A 26 -6.81 -7.96 38.64
C GLY A 26 -8.17 -8.58 38.28
N GLY A 27 -8.20 -9.56 37.38
CA GLY A 27 -9.42 -10.25 36.94
C GLY A 27 -9.75 -10.04 35.47
N ARG A 28 -10.99 -10.38 35.11
CA ARG A 28 -11.50 -10.35 33.73
C ARG A 28 -12.50 -9.22 33.56
N ARG A 29 -12.45 -8.52 32.42
CA ARG A 29 -13.48 -7.56 32.01
C ARG A 29 -13.78 -7.68 30.52
N GLU A 30 -14.96 -7.21 30.14
CA GLU A 30 -15.37 -7.11 28.74
C GLU A 30 -15.30 -5.66 28.28
N VAL A 31 -14.78 -5.44 27.08
CA VAL A 31 -14.63 -4.12 26.47
C VAL A 31 -15.35 -4.13 25.13
N PRO A 32 -16.23 -3.16 24.83
CA PRO A 32 -16.82 -3.05 23.50
C PRO A 32 -15.75 -2.72 22.46
N LEU A 33 -15.87 -3.29 21.26
CA LEU A 33 -15.13 -2.85 20.09
C LEU A 33 -15.92 -1.70 19.45
N ASP A 34 -15.69 -0.49 19.91
CA ASP A 34 -16.30 0.73 19.38
C ASP A 34 -15.22 1.77 19.04
N GLN A 35 -15.63 3.00 18.74
CA GLN A 35 -14.70 4.12 18.49
C GLN A 35 -13.68 4.33 19.61
N ASN A 36 -14.07 4.14 20.87
CA ASN A 36 -13.23 4.40 22.04
C ASN A 36 -12.19 3.30 22.25
N PHE A 37 -12.40 2.12 21.66
CA PHE A 37 -11.43 1.05 21.69
C PHE A 37 -10.12 1.44 20.98
N PHE A 38 -10.20 2.24 19.91
CA PHE A 38 -9.06 2.65 19.09
C PHE A 38 -8.58 4.06 19.48
N VAL A 39 -7.58 4.12 20.36
CA VAL A 39 -7.15 5.36 21.03
C VAL A 39 -6.23 6.22 20.16
N SER A 40 -5.28 5.59 19.47
CA SER A 40 -4.35 6.28 18.56
C SER A 40 -3.73 5.27 17.59
N PHE A 41 -2.88 5.74 16.68
CA PHE A 41 -2.18 4.87 15.72
C PHE A 41 -1.53 3.67 16.43
N GLY A 42 -1.99 2.47 16.07
CA GLY A 42 -1.48 1.20 16.60
C GLY A 42 -1.76 0.94 18.09
N LYS A 43 -2.63 1.72 18.74
CA LYS A 43 -2.93 1.59 20.18
C LYS A 43 -4.42 1.35 20.45
N THR A 44 -4.66 0.56 21.50
CA THR A 44 -5.99 0.24 22.03
C THR A 44 -6.19 0.80 23.42
N ILE A 45 -7.42 0.75 23.94
CA ILE A 45 -7.76 1.08 25.34
C ILE A 45 -7.24 0.07 26.39
N LEU A 46 -6.66 -1.05 25.96
CA LEU A 46 -6.10 -2.06 26.88
C LEU A 46 -4.91 -1.48 27.65
N LYS A 47 -4.84 -1.83 28.93
CA LYS A 47 -3.68 -1.50 29.78
C LYS A 47 -2.49 -2.42 29.48
N PRO A 48 -1.25 -2.01 29.79
CA PRO A 48 -0.05 -2.82 29.52
C PRO A 48 -0.08 -4.23 30.13
N GLU A 49 -0.73 -4.40 31.27
CA GLU A 49 -0.88 -5.68 31.98
C GLU A 49 -2.06 -6.55 31.49
N GLU A 50 -2.88 -6.03 30.57
CA GLU A 50 -4.04 -6.74 30.05
C GLU A 50 -3.70 -7.49 28.76
N ILE A 51 -4.18 -8.73 28.66
CA ILE A 51 -4.12 -9.54 27.45
C ILE A 51 -5.52 -9.79 26.89
N LEU A 52 -5.63 -9.84 25.56
CA LEU A 52 -6.85 -10.27 24.89
C LEU A 52 -7.02 -11.78 25.07
N LEU A 53 -8.13 -12.21 25.66
CA LEU A 53 -8.48 -13.62 25.83
C LEU A 53 -9.35 -14.13 24.67
N SER A 54 -10.39 -13.38 24.31
CA SER A 54 -11.33 -13.79 23.25
C SER A 54 -12.08 -12.61 22.66
N VAL A 55 -12.65 -12.80 21.47
CA VAL A 55 -13.59 -11.85 20.83
C VAL A 55 -14.96 -12.52 20.76
N PHE A 56 -15.98 -11.87 21.29
CA PHE A 56 -17.37 -12.25 21.12
C PHE A 56 -17.96 -11.54 19.91
N ILE A 57 -18.38 -12.32 18.92
CA ILE A 57 -19.03 -11.86 17.69
C ILE A 57 -20.50 -12.30 17.77
N PRO A 58 -21.46 -11.37 17.89
CA PRO A 58 -22.86 -11.73 18.00
C PRO A 58 -23.43 -12.26 16.68
N PHE A 59 -24.41 -13.16 16.77
CA PHE A 59 -25.24 -13.52 15.62
C PHE A 59 -26.14 -12.35 15.23
N SER A 60 -26.38 -12.18 13.92
CA SER A 60 -27.33 -11.19 13.40
C SER A 60 -28.77 -11.54 13.80
N ARG A 61 -29.55 -10.53 14.16
CA ARG A 61 -31.00 -10.66 14.42
C ARG A 61 -31.80 -10.71 13.11
N LYS A 62 -33.08 -11.13 13.19
CA LYS A 62 -34.01 -10.97 12.06
C LYS A 62 -34.20 -9.48 11.77
N GLY A 63 -34.08 -9.08 10.50
CA GLY A 63 -34.12 -7.66 10.11
C GLY A 63 -32.80 -6.90 10.33
N GLU A 64 -31.72 -7.59 10.69
CA GLU A 64 -30.38 -7.01 10.82
C GLU A 64 -29.48 -7.44 9.66
N PHE A 65 -28.82 -6.47 9.02
CA PHE A 65 -27.94 -6.69 7.89
C PHE A 65 -26.57 -6.10 8.16
N VAL A 66 -25.53 -6.90 7.93
CA VAL A 66 -24.13 -6.50 8.06
C VAL A 66 -23.42 -6.72 6.72
N ARG A 67 -22.64 -5.74 6.27
CA ARG A 67 -21.75 -5.86 5.11
C ARG A 67 -20.42 -5.18 5.33
N ALA A 68 -19.44 -5.65 4.58
CA ALA A 68 -18.10 -5.12 4.56
C ALA A 68 -17.69 -4.82 3.11
N PHE A 69 -16.97 -3.71 2.92
CA PHE A 69 -16.40 -3.36 1.62
C PHE A 69 -14.95 -2.96 1.79
N ARG A 70 -14.13 -3.22 0.78
CA ARG A 70 -12.73 -2.80 0.74
C ARG A 70 -12.31 -2.42 -0.67
N GLN A 71 -11.44 -1.44 -0.77
CA GLN A 71 -10.75 -1.05 -2.00
C GLN A 71 -9.26 -0.99 -1.72
N ALA A 72 -8.47 -1.62 -2.58
CA ALA A 72 -7.01 -1.64 -2.52
C ALA A 72 -6.42 -1.51 -3.94
N PRO A 73 -5.12 -1.21 -4.10
CA PRO A 73 -4.44 -1.20 -5.39
C PRO A 73 -4.54 -2.52 -6.18
N ARG A 74 -4.73 -3.65 -5.48
CA ARG A 74 -4.96 -4.97 -6.05
C ARG A 74 -5.95 -5.76 -5.19
N LYS A 75 -6.65 -6.74 -5.78
CA LYS A 75 -7.72 -7.49 -5.10
C LYS A 75 -7.25 -8.19 -3.82
N GLU A 76 -6.05 -8.76 -3.83
CA GLU A 76 -5.53 -9.59 -2.73
C GLU A 76 -4.12 -9.17 -2.32
N SER A 77 -3.70 -9.58 -1.11
CA SER A 77 -2.35 -9.30 -0.57
C SER A 77 -1.96 -7.81 -0.62
N SER A 78 -2.90 -6.92 -0.30
CA SER A 78 -2.67 -5.47 -0.29
C SER A 78 -3.50 -4.83 0.81
N PHE A 79 -2.89 -3.89 1.53
CA PHE A 79 -3.61 -3.06 2.47
C PHE A 79 -4.66 -2.23 1.75
N SER A 80 -5.82 -2.10 2.39
CA SER A 80 -6.92 -1.32 1.87
C SER A 80 -6.58 0.18 1.89
N THR A 81 -6.89 0.86 0.79
CA THR A 81 -6.95 2.32 0.73
C THR A 81 -8.07 2.81 1.63
N VAL A 82 -9.27 2.25 1.46
CA VAL A 82 -10.42 2.45 2.35
C VAL A 82 -11.09 1.09 2.54
N THR A 83 -11.50 0.80 3.77
CA THR A 83 -12.24 -0.40 4.15
C THR A 83 -13.34 -0.03 5.12
N THR A 84 -14.43 -0.80 5.18
CA THR A 84 -15.60 -0.43 5.98
C THR A 84 -16.37 -1.64 6.46
N GLY A 85 -16.97 -1.49 7.64
CA GLY A 85 -18.01 -2.35 8.16
C GLY A 85 -19.27 -1.52 8.36
N MET A 86 -20.39 -2.03 7.87
CA MET A 86 -21.69 -1.37 7.97
C MET A 86 -22.73 -2.35 8.48
N ARG A 87 -23.56 -1.90 9.40
CA ARG A 87 -24.68 -2.65 9.96
C ARG A 87 -25.91 -1.77 10.03
N VAL A 88 -27.07 -2.32 9.71
CA VAL A 88 -28.37 -1.69 9.93
C VAL A 88 -29.36 -2.70 10.50
N PHE A 89 -30.26 -2.25 11.36
CA PHE A 89 -31.32 -3.04 11.96
C PHE A 89 -32.68 -2.36 11.79
N PHE A 90 -33.67 -3.15 11.38
CA PHE A 90 -35.06 -2.76 11.19
C PHE A 90 -35.99 -3.54 12.10
N SER A 91 -37.09 -2.91 12.51
CA SER A 91 -38.22 -3.65 13.09
C SER A 91 -38.89 -4.53 12.04
N GLU A 92 -39.51 -5.63 12.48
CA GLU A 92 -40.19 -6.55 11.58
C GLU A 92 -41.25 -5.86 10.72
N GLY A 93 -41.22 -6.13 9.40
CA GLY A 93 -42.14 -5.54 8.42
C GLY A 93 -41.95 -4.04 8.16
N SER A 94 -40.89 -3.41 8.71
CA SER A 94 -40.66 -1.98 8.58
C SER A 94 -39.37 -1.67 7.81
N ARG A 95 -39.38 -0.56 7.07
CA ARG A 95 -38.16 0.07 6.51
C ARG A 95 -37.63 1.21 7.38
N VAL A 96 -38.16 1.38 8.59
CA VAL A 96 -37.69 2.41 9.55
C VAL A 96 -36.50 1.86 10.33
N VAL A 97 -35.39 2.59 10.26
CA VAL A 97 -34.13 2.22 10.91
C VAL A 97 -34.26 2.35 12.42
N GLN A 98 -34.05 1.24 13.13
CA GLN A 98 -33.98 1.23 14.59
C GLN A 98 -32.56 1.53 15.08
N ASP A 99 -31.56 1.03 14.37
CA ASP A 99 -30.17 1.10 14.78
C ASP A 99 -29.26 0.90 13.55
N VAL A 100 -28.17 1.64 13.50
CA VAL A 100 -27.21 1.64 12.37
C VAL A 100 -25.82 1.93 12.89
N SER A 101 -24.82 1.26 12.34
CA SER A 101 -23.42 1.43 12.71
C SER A 101 -22.54 1.34 11.48
N ILE A 102 -21.75 2.38 11.26
CA ILE A 102 -20.89 2.53 10.08
C ILE A 102 -19.50 2.90 10.54
N TYR A 103 -18.53 2.06 10.24
CA TYR A 103 -17.12 2.29 10.54
C TYR A 103 -16.27 2.24 9.27
N TYR A 104 -15.23 3.06 9.22
CA TYR A 104 -14.25 3.10 8.14
C TYR A 104 -12.82 2.91 8.69
N GLY A 105 -12.00 2.22 7.91
CA GLY A 105 -10.55 2.20 8.02
C GLY A 105 -9.92 2.93 6.83
N GLY A 106 -8.72 3.47 7.02
CA GLY A 106 -8.01 4.27 6.02
C GLY A 106 -8.49 5.74 5.92
N MET A 107 -9.43 6.16 6.77
CA MET A 107 -9.97 7.52 6.83
C MET A 107 -9.42 8.33 8.02
N GLY A 108 -8.30 7.90 8.61
CA GLY A 108 -7.70 8.54 9.77
C GLY A 108 -6.58 7.69 10.38
N PRO A 109 -6.02 8.11 11.54
CA PRO A 109 -4.97 7.38 12.24
C PRO A 109 -5.49 6.13 12.98
N THR A 110 -6.80 5.92 13.02
CA THR A 110 -7.48 4.77 13.64
C THR A 110 -8.67 4.33 12.78
N THR A 111 -9.35 3.25 13.19
CA THR A 111 -10.70 2.95 12.71
C THR A 111 -11.67 4.02 13.24
N VAL A 112 -12.47 4.60 12.35
CA VAL A 112 -13.35 5.74 12.65
C VAL A 112 -14.83 5.40 12.41
N SER A 113 -15.71 5.90 13.25
CA SER A 113 -17.17 5.78 13.17
C SER A 113 -17.75 6.97 12.44
N ALA A 114 -18.68 6.74 11.52
CA ALA A 114 -19.53 7.79 10.94
C ALA A 114 -20.76 8.01 11.84
N SER A 115 -20.51 8.41 13.09
CA SER A 115 -21.52 8.52 14.14
C SER A 115 -22.61 9.55 13.86
N LYS A 116 -22.27 10.71 13.28
CA LYS A 116 -23.22 11.76 12.92
C LYS A 116 -24.07 11.31 11.74
N THR A 117 -23.46 10.66 10.74
CA THR A 117 -24.21 10.03 9.64
C THR A 117 -25.17 8.98 10.17
N CYS A 118 -24.75 8.13 11.12
CA CYS A 118 -25.64 7.15 11.74
C CYS A 118 -26.84 7.83 12.43
N GLN A 119 -26.61 8.89 13.19
CA GLN A 119 -27.68 9.66 13.86
C GLN A 119 -28.66 10.28 12.85
N ALA A 120 -28.19 10.72 11.68
CA ALA A 120 -29.05 11.26 10.63
C ALA A 120 -29.98 10.20 10.01
N ILE A 121 -29.63 8.91 10.11
CA ILE A 121 -30.38 7.78 9.53
C ILE A 121 -31.36 7.15 10.54
N ILE A 122 -31.01 7.13 11.84
CA ILE A 122 -31.83 6.48 12.88
C ILE A 122 -33.23 7.10 12.95
N SER A 123 -34.24 6.25 13.18
CA SER A 123 -35.67 6.60 13.22
C SER A 123 -36.26 7.10 11.91
N ARG A 124 -35.52 7.00 10.79
CA ARG A 124 -36.01 7.36 9.46
C ARG A 124 -36.27 6.14 8.59
N ARG A 125 -37.04 6.35 7.53
CA ARG A 125 -37.28 5.32 6.51
C ARG A 125 -36.01 5.16 5.66
N TRP A 126 -35.70 3.93 5.26
CA TRP A 126 -34.59 3.65 4.36
C TRP A 126 -35.01 3.96 2.93
N ASP A 127 -34.90 5.22 2.51
CA ASP A 127 -35.29 5.76 1.21
C ASP A 127 -34.25 6.74 0.63
N GLU A 128 -34.49 7.24 -0.58
CA GLU A 128 -33.57 8.15 -1.28
C GLU A 128 -33.36 9.47 -0.53
N GLU A 129 -34.41 10.01 0.10
CA GLU A 129 -34.32 11.26 0.88
C GLU A 129 -33.37 11.08 2.06
N THR A 130 -33.55 10.01 2.83
CA THR A 130 -32.67 9.71 3.97
C THR A 130 -31.24 9.44 3.53
N LEU A 131 -31.05 8.75 2.40
CA LEU A 131 -29.73 8.46 1.86
C LEU A 131 -29.01 9.71 1.36
N SER A 132 -29.72 10.63 0.68
CA SER A 132 -29.16 11.90 0.23
C SER A 132 -28.66 12.73 1.42
N GLN A 133 -29.47 12.84 2.48
CA GLN A 133 -29.04 13.54 3.70
C GLN A 133 -27.86 12.83 4.38
N ALA A 134 -27.83 11.50 4.37
CA ALA A 134 -26.71 10.75 4.92
C ALA A 134 -25.39 11.04 4.17
N TYR A 135 -25.43 11.22 2.85
CA TYR A 135 -24.25 11.58 2.06
C TYR A 135 -23.69 12.95 2.42
N ASP A 136 -24.56 13.96 2.55
CA ASP A 136 -24.14 15.31 2.92
C ASP A 136 -23.44 15.31 4.29
N VAL A 137 -24.06 14.64 5.28
CA VAL A 137 -23.48 14.50 6.63
C VAL A 137 -22.17 13.71 6.60
N LEU A 138 -22.08 12.65 5.79
CA LEU A 138 -20.87 11.82 5.69
C LEU A 138 -19.68 12.60 5.11
N LEU A 139 -19.91 13.48 4.13
CA LEU A 139 -18.88 14.32 3.53
C LEU A 139 -18.32 15.35 4.50
N GLU A 140 -19.16 15.88 5.39
CA GLU A 140 -18.79 16.80 6.46
C GLU A 140 -18.14 16.10 7.66
N GLU A 141 -18.55 14.86 7.96
CA GLU A 141 -18.02 14.09 9.09
C GLU A 141 -16.62 13.52 8.81
N LEU A 142 -16.42 12.92 7.63
CA LEU A 142 -15.15 12.25 7.27
C LEU A 142 -14.28 13.13 6.37
N VAL A 143 -13.67 14.15 6.97
CA VAL A 143 -12.76 15.09 6.28
C VAL A 143 -11.31 14.62 6.39
N LEU A 144 -10.65 14.53 5.24
CA LEU A 144 -9.21 14.31 5.14
C LEU A 144 -8.53 15.60 4.66
N PRO A 145 -7.48 16.10 5.33
CA PRO A 145 -6.74 17.26 4.85
C PRO A 145 -6.01 16.91 3.54
N PRO A 146 -5.70 17.90 2.67
CA PRO A 146 -4.92 17.66 1.44
C PRO A 146 -3.57 16.98 1.69
N SER A 147 -2.97 17.21 2.87
CA SER A 147 -1.72 16.61 3.33
C SER A 147 -1.87 15.27 4.05
N ALA A 148 -3.05 14.64 3.99
CA ALA A 148 -3.30 13.38 4.68
C ALA A 148 -2.29 12.29 4.24
N PRO A 149 -1.69 11.54 5.19
CA PRO A 149 -0.80 10.43 4.86
C PRO A 149 -1.47 9.42 3.93
N GLY A 150 -0.74 8.95 2.91
CA GLY A 150 -1.26 8.04 1.89
C GLY A 150 -1.87 8.73 0.66
N GLY A 151 -2.10 10.05 0.72
CA GLY A 151 -2.62 10.84 -0.39
C GLY A 151 -3.99 10.36 -0.87
N LYS A 152 -4.26 10.52 -2.17
CA LYS A 152 -5.51 10.06 -2.82
C LYS A 152 -6.78 10.56 -2.10
N VAL A 153 -6.73 11.75 -1.52
CA VAL A 153 -7.76 12.30 -0.63
C VAL A 153 -9.15 12.29 -1.27
N GLU A 154 -9.26 12.80 -2.51
CA GLU A 154 -10.52 12.83 -3.26
C GLU A 154 -11.06 11.43 -3.58
N PHE A 155 -10.15 10.49 -3.89
CA PHE A 155 -10.51 9.11 -4.15
C PHE A 155 -11.00 8.42 -2.87
N CYS A 156 -10.31 8.61 -1.74
CA CYS A 156 -10.73 8.07 -0.44
C CYS A 156 -12.11 8.61 -0.03
N ARG A 157 -12.35 9.92 -0.21
CA ARG A 157 -13.66 10.55 0.05
C ARG A 157 -14.76 9.99 -0.86
N SER A 158 -14.47 9.83 -2.15
CA SER A 158 -15.43 9.23 -3.09
C SER A 158 -15.76 7.76 -2.75
N LEU A 159 -14.79 7.01 -2.21
CA LEU A 159 -15.00 5.62 -1.80
C LEU A 159 -15.94 5.48 -0.60
N THR A 160 -15.91 6.40 0.38
CA THR A 160 -16.81 6.30 1.54
C THR A 160 -18.27 6.39 1.11
N LEU A 161 -18.58 7.32 0.19
CA LEU A 161 -19.90 7.46 -0.45
C LEU A 161 -20.25 6.23 -1.29
N SER A 162 -19.31 5.78 -2.13
CA SER A 162 -19.54 4.62 -3.01
C SER A 162 -19.84 3.34 -2.23
N PHE A 163 -19.21 3.15 -1.06
CA PHE A 163 -19.51 2.01 -0.20
C PHE A 163 -20.87 2.14 0.50
N LEU A 164 -21.25 3.34 0.95
CA LEU A 164 -22.58 3.56 1.52
C LEU A 164 -23.68 3.34 0.47
N PHE A 165 -23.44 3.77 -0.77
CA PHE A 165 -24.31 3.47 -1.91
C PHE A 165 -24.47 1.97 -2.15
N LYS A 166 -23.36 1.22 -2.22
CA LYS A 166 -23.40 -0.24 -2.37
C LYS A 166 -24.13 -0.92 -1.22
N PHE A 167 -23.91 -0.47 0.01
CA PHE A 167 -24.63 -0.96 1.19
C PHE A 167 -26.14 -0.71 1.07
N ASN A 168 -26.55 0.49 0.67
CA ASN A 168 -27.94 0.83 0.43
C ASN A 168 -28.60 -0.11 -0.58
N LEU A 169 -27.97 -0.34 -1.73
CA LEU A 169 -28.52 -1.25 -2.75
C LEU A 169 -28.69 -2.68 -2.21
N GLU A 170 -27.71 -3.18 -1.46
CA GLU A 170 -27.82 -4.51 -0.84
C GLU A 170 -28.93 -4.58 0.21
N VAL A 171 -29.13 -3.52 1.00
CA VAL A 171 -30.21 -3.46 1.99
C VAL A 171 -31.58 -3.40 1.31
N LEU A 172 -31.75 -2.57 0.27
CA LEU A 172 -32.99 -2.50 -0.51
C LEU A 172 -33.36 -3.85 -1.12
N GLN A 173 -32.37 -4.57 -1.68
CA GLN A 173 -32.59 -5.93 -2.20
C GLN A 173 -33.08 -6.88 -1.11
N ARG A 174 -32.47 -6.84 0.08
CA ARG A 174 -32.90 -7.69 1.21
C ARG A 174 -34.31 -7.33 1.71
N LEU A 175 -34.65 -6.05 1.78
CA LEU A 175 -35.99 -5.60 2.17
C LEU A 175 -37.05 -6.04 1.15
N ARG A 176 -36.73 -5.99 -0.15
CA ARG A 176 -37.59 -6.51 -1.22
C ARG A 176 -37.76 -8.02 -1.13
N ASP A 177 -36.67 -8.77 -0.94
CA ASP A 177 -36.71 -10.23 -0.78
C ASP A 177 -37.53 -10.66 0.46
N MET A 178 -37.65 -9.78 1.46
CA MET A 178 -38.48 -9.95 2.65
C MET A 178 -39.91 -9.41 2.50
N ASN A 179 -40.31 -8.92 1.32
CA ASN A 179 -41.60 -8.29 1.03
C ASN A 179 -41.92 -7.06 1.89
N VAL A 180 -40.90 -6.34 2.39
CA VAL A 180 -41.07 -5.08 3.15
C VAL A 180 -41.31 -3.89 2.21
N ILE A 181 -40.73 -3.95 1.01
CA ILE A 181 -40.89 -2.94 -0.04
C ILE A 181 -41.28 -3.61 -1.35
N THR A 182 -41.96 -2.86 -2.22
CA THR A 182 -42.33 -3.25 -3.58
C THR A 182 -41.67 -2.36 -4.64
N ASP A 183 -40.75 -1.49 -4.22
CA ASP A 183 -40.04 -0.54 -5.06
C ASP A 183 -39.20 -1.27 -6.13
N GLU A 184 -39.03 -0.67 -7.31
CA GLU A 184 -38.06 -1.17 -8.29
C GLU A 184 -36.65 -0.94 -7.75
N VAL A 185 -35.87 -2.02 -7.61
CA VAL A 185 -34.50 -1.96 -7.08
C VAL A 185 -33.53 -2.38 -8.18
N PRO A 186 -32.43 -1.61 -8.41
CA PRO A 186 -31.39 -1.98 -9.36
C PRO A 186 -30.84 -3.39 -9.14
N GLU A 187 -30.30 -3.98 -10.21
CA GLU A 187 -29.71 -5.32 -10.15
C GLU A 187 -28.59 -5.44 -9.10
N LYS A 188 -28.41 -6.67 -8.61
CA LYS A 188 -27.38 -7.00 -7.63
C LYS A 188 -25.99 -6.77 -8.20
N ILE A 189 -25.24 -5.88 -7.56
CA ILE A 189 -23.83 -5.67 -7.87
C ILE A 189 -23.08 -6.97 -7.59
N GLN A 190 -22.53 -7.57 -8.64
CA GLN A 190 -21.69 -8.75 -8.52
C GLN A 190 -20.24 -8.34 -8.26
N PRO A 191 -19.53 -9.04 -7.35
CA PRO A 191 -18.10 -8.85 -7.23
C PRO A 191 -17.40 -9.26 -8.53
N LEU A 192 -16.25 -8.64 -8.82
CA LEU A 192 -15.45 -9.04 -9.97
C LEU A 192 -15.11 -10.54 -9.87
N PRO A 193 -15.24 -11.31 -10.96
CA PRO A 193 -14.94 -12.73 -10.98
C PRO A 193 -13.55 -13.03 -10.41
N LYS A 194 -13.44 -14.15 -9.71
CA LYS A 194 -12.16 -14.70 -9.23
C LYS A 194 -11.49 -15.62 -10.26
N GLU A 195 -12.25 -16.12 -11.22
CA GLU A 195 -11.78 -17.14 -12.15
C GLU A 195 -10.66 -16.59 -13.05
N ILE A 196 -9.59 -17.38 -13.15
CA ILE A 196 -8.50 -17.15 -14.09
C ILE A 196 -9.05 -17.49 -15.48
N GLN A 197 -8.96 -16.55 -16.41
CA GLN A 197 -9.41 -16.78 -17.77
C GLN A 197 -8.58 -17.90 -18.42
N PRO A 198 -9.21 -18.80 -19.21
CA PRO A 198 -8.47 -19.79 -19.98
C PRO A 198 -7.52 -19.07 -20.95
N SER A 199 -6.30 -19.59 -21.08
CA SER A 199 -5.31 -19.05 -22.02
C SER A 199 -5.15 -19.98 -23.22
N LEU A 200 -5.01 -19.40 -24.41
CA LEU A 200 -4.71 -20.09 -25.66
C LEU A 200 -3.32 -19.67 -26.12
N GLN A 201 -2.46 -20.66 -26.41
CA GLN A 201 -1.15 -20.43 -27.03
C GLN A 201 -1.11 -21.09 -28.39
N GLU A 202 -0.85 -20.30 -29.43
CA GLU A 202 -0.66 -20.78 -30.81
C GLU A 202 0.78 -20.53 -31.24
N PHE A 203 1.43 -21.55 -31.80
CA PHE A 203 2.78 -21.45 -32.33
C PHE A 203 2.95 -22.40 -33.52
N GLN A 204 3.93 -22.09 -34.38
CA GLN A 204 4.26 -22.95 -35.51
C GLN A 204 4.97 -24.21 -35.02
N HIS A 205 4.44 -25.37 -35.41
CA HIS A 205 5.12 -26.64 -35.18
C HIS A 205 6.30 -26.83 -36.13
N VAL A 206 7.29 -27.58 -35.66
CA VAL A 206 8.42 -28.06 -36.46
C VAL A 206 7.98 -28.89 -37.67
N SER A 207 8.84 -28.94 -38.70
CA SER A 207 8.60 -29.79 -39.87
C SER A 207 8.53 -31.27 -39.46
N LYS A 208 7.66 -32.05 -40.11
CA LYS A 208 7.56 -33.50 -39.91
C LYS A 208 8.83 -34.26 -40.28
N SER A 209 9.71 -33.67 -41.11
CA SER A 209 11.00 -34.25 -41.50
C SER A 209 12.13 -33.93 -40.53
N GLN A 210 11.90 -33.07 -39.54
CA GLN A 210 12.93 -32.68 -38.57
C GLN A 210 13.20 -33.83 -37.60
N SER A 211 14.48 -34.09 -37.32
CA SER A 211 14.90 -35.13 -36.38
C SER A 211 14.30 -34.89 -34.98
N GLU A 212 13.95 -35.97 -34.26
CA GLU A 212 13.49 -35.88 -32.87
C GLU A 212 14.59 -35.40 -31.90
N GLN A 213 15.87 -35.57 -32.29
CA GLN A 213 17.00 -35.08 -31.51
C GLN A 213 17.35 -33.62 -31.79
N ASP A 214 16.75 -33.01 -32.82
CA ASP A 214 16.93 -31.60 -33.13
C ASP A 214 15.91 -30.76 -32.33
N PRO A 215 16.35 -30.00 -31.32
CA PRO A 215 15.46 -29.25 -30.44
C PRO A 215 15.00 -27.91 -31.03
N VAL A 216 15.58 -27.46 -32.16
CA VAL A 216 15.34 -26.11 -32.70
C VAL A 216 13.87 -25.98 -33.13
N GLY A 217 13.15 -25.00 -32.56
CA GLY A 217 11.73 -24.77 -32.83
C GLY A 217 10.77 -25.65 -32.02
N ARG A 218 11.27 -26.54 -31.15
CA ARG A 218 10.43 -27.33 -30.22
C ARG A 218 10.24 -26.58 -28.89
N PRO A 219 9.07 -26.69 -28.23
CA PRO A 219 8.80 -26.03 -26.95
C PRO A 219 9.48 -26.78 -25.79
N MET A 220 10.81 -26.78 -25.80
CA MET A 220 11.59 -27.46 -24.79
C MET A 220 11.44 -26.74 -23.44
N MET A 221 11.16 -27.51 -22.39
CA MET A 221 11.15 -27.00 -21.03
C MET A 221 12.51 -26.36 -20.69
N HIS A 222 12.48 -25.24 -19.96
CA HIS A 222 13.71 -24.60 -19.47
C HIS A 222 14.56 -25.62 -18.71
N ARG A 223 15.86 -25.70 -19.02
CA ARG A 223 16.74 -26.77 -18.51
C ARG A 223 16.77 -26.88 -16.99
N SER A 224 16.66 -25.75 -16.28
CA SER A 224 16.68 -25.69 -14.82
C SER A 224 15.28 -25.67 -14.18
N ALA A 225 14.20 -25.86 -14.95
CA ALA A 225 12.83 -25.73 -14.44
C ALA A 225 12.55 -26.65 -13.24
N LEU A 226 13.03 -27.90 -13.28
CA LEU A 226 12.83 -28.85 -12.19
C LEU A 226 13.59 -28.41 -10.93
N SER A 227 14.85 -27.99 -11.07
CA SER A 227 15.65 -27.49 -9.94
C SER A 227 15.08 -26.19 -9.37
N GLN A 228 14.51 -25.32 -10.20
CA GLN A 228 13.79 -24.12 -9.75
C GLN A 228 12.53 -24.48 -8.96
N ALA A 229 11.75 -25.45 -9.44
CA ALA A 229 10.50 -25.88 -8.80
C ALA A 229 10.72 -26.64 -7.47
N THR A 230 11.87 -27.28 -7.31
CA THR A 230 12.24 -28.05 -6.11
C THR A 230 13.07 -27.26 -5.10
N GLY A 231 13.57 -26.08 -5.48
CA GLY A 231 14.47 -25.27 -4.65
C GLY A 231 15.93 -25.74 -4.68
N GLU A 232 16.32 -26.59 -5.64
CA GLU A 232 17.70 -27.08 -5.82
C GLU A 232 18.56 -26.13 -6.68
N ALA A 233 17.93 -25.22 -7.43
CA ALA A 233 18.66 -24.21 -8.19
C ALA A 233 19.37 -23.25 -7.23
N VAL A 234 20.71 -23.24 -7.25
CA VAL A 234 21.54 -22.41 -6.37
C VAL A 234 21.64 -20.98 -6.93
N TYR A 235 21.13 -20.00 -6.19
CA TYR A 235 21.32 -18.57 -6.42
C TYR A 235 22.44 -18.01 -5.51
N CYS A 236 22.82 -16.74 -5.70
CA CYS A 236 23.98 -16.17 -5.01
C CYS A 236 23.92 -16.26 -3.47
N ASP A 237 22.75 -16.03 -2.84
CA ASP A 237 22.57 -16.10 -1.38
C ASP A 237 22.35 -17.54 -0.87
N ASP A 238 22.25 -18.53 -1.78
CA ASP A 238 22.15 -19.97 -1.44
C ASP A 238 23.53 -20.64 -1.37
N ILE A 239 24.57 -19.98 -1.89
CA ILE A 239 25.95 -20.47 -1.80
C ILE A 239 26.31 -20.59 -0.31
N PRO A 240 26.80 -21.76 0.16
CA PRO A 240 27.17 -21.93 1.55
C PRO A 240 28.20 -20.90 1.99
N THR A 241 27.99 -20.34 3.18
CA THR A 241 28.91 -19.36 3.76
C THR A 241 30.29 -19.96 3.97
N THR A 242 31.32 -19.16 3.71
CA THR A 242 32.73 -19.55 3.95
C THR A 242 33.16 -19.18 5.38
N ASP A 243 34.14 -19.90 5.93
CA ASP A 243 34.72 -19.54 7.23
C ASP A 243 35.37 -18.15 7.16
N GLY A 244 35.08 -17.31 8.16
CA GLY A 244 35.50 -15.91 8.19
C GLY A 244 34.75 -14.98 7.22
N GLU A 245 33.68 -15.42 6.54
CA GLU A 245 32.83 -14.56 5.73
C GLU A 245 32.14 -13.48 6.60
N LEU A 246 32.12 -12.24 6.09
CA LEU A 246 31.47 -11.11 6.74
C LEU A 246 30.25 -10.66 5.94
N PHE A 247 29.31 -10.04 6.65
CA PHE A 247 28.11 -9.43 6.09
C PHE A 247 28.27 -7.92 6.01
N LEU A 248 27.85 -7.37 4.88
CA LEU A 248 27.88 -5.93 4.61
C LEU A 248 26.47 -5.34 4.70
N ALA A 249 26.35 -4.19 5.36
CA ALA A 249 25.15 -3.35 5.32
C ALA A 249 25.52 -1.93 4.88
N LEU A 250 24.87 -1.42 3.84
CA LEU A 250 25.07 -0.07 3.35
C LEU A 250 24.36 0.95 4.24
N VAL A 251 25.01 2.07 4.47
CA VAL A 251 24.40 3.30 4.98
C VAL A 251 24.16 4.20 3.78
N THR A 252 22.93 4.66 3.62
CA THR A 252 22.51 5.45 2.47
C THR A 252 21.95 6.79 2.88
N SER A 253 22.05 7.77 1.98
CA SER A 253 21.47 9.10 2.15
C SER A 253 19.98 9.03 2.50
N SER A 254 19.58 9.77 3.52
CA SER A 254 18.18 10.02 3.86
C SER A 254 17.65 11.34 3.26
N ARG A 255 18.46 12.02 2.45
CA ARG A 255 18.17 13.33 1.86
C ARG A 255 18.22 13.28 0.34
N ALA A 256 17.29 13.97 -0.30
CA ALA A 256 17.25 14.03 -1.76
C ALA A 256 18.39 14.86 -2.33
N LYS A 257 18.77 15.97 -1.68
CA LYS A 257 19.91 16.80 -2.09
C LYS A 257 20.46 17.53 -0.87
N ALA A 258 21.69 17.25 -0.47
CA ALA A 258 22.28 17.85 0.73
C ALA A 258 23.81 17.81 0.70
N ARG A 259 24.45 18.72 1.44
CA ARG A 259 25.86 18.63 1.80
C ARG A 259 26.00 17.73 3.03
N ILE A 260 26.99 16.84 3.01
CA ILE A 260 27.35 16.03 4.17
C ILE A 260 28.21 16.88 5.09
N THR A 261 27.72 17.16 6.30
CA THR A 261 28.45 17.96 7.30
C THR A 261 29.28 17.10 8.26
N GLY A 262 28.98 15.81 8.35
CA GLY A 262 29.74 14.85 9.13
C GLY A 262 29.24 13.43 8.99
N LEU A 263 30.14 12.48 9.19
CA LEU A 263 29.87 11.04 9.21
C LEU A 263 30.53 10.45 10.45
N ASP A 264 29.73 10.15 11.48
CA ASP A 264 30.19 9.55 12.73
C ASP A 264 29.83 8.06 12.76
N VAL A 265 30.88 7.23 12.75
CA VAL A 265 30.82 5.76 12.77
C VAL A 265 31.22 5.18 14.12
N SER A 266 31.54 6.02 15.11
CA SER A 266 32.13 5.59 16.38
C SER A 266 31.23 4.65 17.18
N GLU A 267 29.93 4.92 17.23
CA GLU A 267 28.94 4.06 17.89
C GLU A 267 28.81 2.71 17.18
N ALA A 268 28.81 2.72 15.84
CA ALA A 268 28.72 1.50 15.04
C ALA A 268 29.91 0.56 15.30
N LEU A 269 31.14 1.10 15.35
CA LEU A 269 32.36 0.33 15.62
C LEU A 269 32.41 -0.29 17.02
N GLN A 270 31.61 0.19 17.97
CA GLN A 270 31.54 -0.37 19.32
C GLN A 270 30.48 -1.48 19.45
N LEU A 271 29.63 -1.68 18.44
CA LEU A 271 28.58 -2.67 18.50
C LEU A 271 29.13 -4.09 18.36
N PRO A 272 28.57 -5.07 19.11
CA PRO A 272 28.99 -6.46 19.02
C PRO A 272 28.95 -6.99 17.57
N GLY A 273 30.01 -7.70 17.19
CA GLY A 273 30.13 -8.35 15.89
C GLY A 273 30.47 -7.41 14.72
N VAL A 274 30.46 -6.08 14.91
CA VAL A 274 30.94 -5.14 13.90
C VAL A 274 32.46 -5.25 13.81
N VAL A 275 32.95 -5.47 12.59
CA VAL A 275 34.37 -5.64 12.29
C VAL A 275 34.98 -4.33 11.81
N ASP A 276 34.30 -3.63 10.89
CA ASP A 276 34.81 -2.38 10.31
C ASP A 276 33.69 -1.55 9.65
N VAL A 277 33.99 -0.29 9.32
CA VAL A 277 33.14 0.59 8.52
C VAL A 277 33.94 1.18 7.35
N ILE A 278 33.62 0.76 6.14
CA ILE A 278 34.25 1.20 4.90
C ILE A 278 33.66 2.53 4.45
N THR A 279 34.52 3.53 4.30
CA THR A 279 34.20 4.87 3.83
C THR A 279 34.92 5.16 2.51
N VAL A 280 34.70 6.36 1.96
CA VAL A 280 35.37 6.84 0.74
C VAL A 280 36.90 6.82 0.87
N LYS A 281 37.42 6.98 2.09
CA LYS A 281 38.86 7.00 2.37
C LYS A 281 39.52 5.63 2.20
N ASP A 282 38.72 4.57 2.25
CA ASP A 282 39.18 3.19 2.19
C ASP A 282 39.22 2.65 0.75
N ILE A 283 38.79 3.45 -0.24
CA ILE A 283 38.84 3.09 -1.66
C ILE A 283 40.28 3.27 -2.17
N PRO A 284 41.01 2.19 -2.52
CA PRO A 284 42.41 2.28 -2.92
C PRO A 284 42.62 2.82 -4.35
N GLY A 285 41.55 2.95 -5.14
CA GLY A 285 41.58 3.31 -6.56
C GLY A 285 40.66 4.48 -6.90
N LYS A 286 40.11 4.46 -8.13
CA LYS A 286 39.11 5.45 -8.56
C LYS A 286 37.88 5.38 -7.63
N LYS A 287 37.51 6.53 -7.06
CA LYS A 287 36.33 6.71 -6.22
C LYS A 287 35.02 6.84 -7.02
N VAL A 288 35.13 6.86 -8.34
CA VAL A 288 34.03 7.01 -9.28
C VAL A 288 34.03 5.85 -10.28
N ARG A 289 32.84 5.47 -10.73
CA ARG A 289 32.65 4.63 -11.91
C ARG A 289 32.12 5.47 -13.05
N GLU A 290 32.63 5.24 -14.26
CA GLU A 290 32.14 5.90 -15.46
C GLU A 290 31.08 5.01 -16.13
N MET A 291 29.89 5.55 -16.36
CA MET A 291 28.80 4.87 -17.08
C MET A 291 28.18 5.85 -18.07
N CYS A 292 28.12 5.47 -19.34
CA CYS A 292 27.52 6.30 -20.40
C CYS A 292 28.10 7.72 -20.52
N GLY A 293 29.38 7.92 -20.16
CA GLY A 293 30.05 9.23 -20.19
C GLY A 293 29.85 10.09 -18.95
N TYR A 294 29.22 9.56 -17.90
CA TYR A 294 29.01 10.21 -16.62
C TYR A 294 29.74 9.49 -15.50
N GLU A 295 30.33 10.26 -14.59
CA GLU A 295 30.94 9.74 -13.37
C GLU A 295 29.88 9.60 -12.28
N GLU A 296 29.88 8.46 -11.61
CA GLU A 296 29.07 8.18 -10.44
C GLU A 296 29.98 7.77 -9.29
N GLU A 297 29.88 8.48 -8.17
CA GLU A 297 30.63 8.16 -6.95
C GLU A 297 30.27 6.77 -6.43
N LEU A 298 31.28 5.99 -6.02
CA LEU A 298 31.07 4.69 -5.38
C LEU A 298 30.49 4.85 -3.97
N LEU A 299 30.96 5.87 -3.24
CA LEU A 299 30.46 6.32 -1.95
C LEU A 299 30.50 7.85 -1.95
N ALA A 300 29.49 8.51 -1.41
CA ALA A 300 29.41 9.96 -1.36
C ALA A 300 30.25 10.53 -0.19
N GLU A 301 31.09 11.52 -0.48
CA GLU A 301 32.00 12.15 0.49
C GLU A 301 31.54 13.56 0.89
N SER A 302 31.08 14.36 -0.06
CA SER A 302 30.81 15.79 0.13
C SER A 302 29.34 16.15 0.03
N GLU A 303 28.63 15.65 -0.98
CA GLU A 303 27.24 15.96 -1.24
C GLU A 303 26.48 14.71 -1.67
N VAL A 304 25.18 14.70 -1.44
CA VAL A 304 24.25 13.67 -1.90
C VAL A 304 23.25 14.28 -2.85
N SER A 305 22.88 13.53 -3.89
CA SER A 305 21.96 13.95 -4.97
C SER A 305 20.71 13.09 -5.07
N CYS A 306 20.58 12.04 -4.24
CA CYS A 306 19.34 11.31 -4.09
C CYS A 306 19.23 10.60 -2.72
N VAL A 307 17.98 10.30 -2.32
CA VAL A 307 17.72 9.35 -1.22
C VAL A 307 18.16 7.96 -1.69
N GLY A 308 18.96 7.27 -0.87
CA GLY A 308 19.50 5.96 -1.23
C GLY A 308 20.94 5.97 -1.75
N GLN A 309 21.54 7.13 -2.02
CA GLN A 309 22.96 7.21 -2.42
C GLN A 309 23.85 6.65 -1.30
N MET A 310 24.84 5.82 -1.66
CA MET A 310 25.69 5.11 -0.69
C MET A 310 26.69 6.06 -0.03
N LEU A 311 26.85 5.97 1.28
CA LEU A 311 27.74 6.83 2.09
C LEU A 311 28.91 6.04 2.67
N CYS A 312 28.61 4.92 3.30
CA CYS A 312 29.58 3.97 3.83
C CYS A 312 28.96 2.58 3.92
N ALA A 313 29.77 1.59 4.26
CA ALA A 313 29.35 0.20 4.42
C ALA A 313 29.87 -0.37 5.73
N VAL A 314 28.97 -0.92 6.55
CA VAL A 314 29.32 -1.58 7.80
C VAL A 314 29.51 -3.08 7.58
N LEU A 315 30.67 -3.60 7.98
CA LEU A 315 31.02 -5.02 7.93
C LEU A 315 30.85 -5.65 9.31
N ALA A 316 30.22 -6.82 9.38
CA ALA A 316 30.04 -7.56 10.63
C ALA A 316 30.01 -9.08 10.43
N ASP A 317 30.19 -9.83 11.51
CA ASP A 317 30.12 -11.30 11.53
C ASP A 317 28.74 -11.90 11.18
N THR A 318 27.66 -11.11 11.31
CA THR A 318 26.30 -11.52 10.97
C THR A 318 25.53 -10.42 10.27
N ARG A 319 24.57 -10.79 9.41
CA ARG A 319 23.62 -9.85 8.77
C ARG A 319 22.89 -8.96 9.78
N ALA A 320 22.58 -9.48 10.98
CA ALA A 320 21.90 -8.72 12.02
C ALA A 320 22.83 -7.69 12.71
N HIS A 321 24.10 -8.03 12.94
CA HIS A 321 25.09 -7.09 13.45
C HIS A 321 25.39 -5.98 12.44
N ALA A 322 25.57 -6.31 11.16
CA ALA A 322 25.82 -5.33 10.10
C ALA A 322 24.67 -4.30 10.01
N ARG A 323 23.41 -4.76 10.02
CA ARG A 323 22.23 -3.88 9.98
C ARG A 323 22.11 -2.99 11.22
N ARG A 324 22.39 -3.51 12.41
CA ARG A 324 22.41 -2.70 13.64
C ARG A 324 23.54 -1.67 13.63
N GLY A 325 24.72 -2.06 13.16
CA GLY A 325 25.85 -1.17 12.91
C GLY A 325 25.49 -0.04 11.95
N ALA A 326 24.93 -0.36 10.78
CA ALA A 326 24.49 0.65 9.81
C ALA A 326 23.44 1.62 10.38
N ALA A 327 22.51 1.13 11.20
CA ALA A 327 21.51 1.98 11.86
C ALA A 327 22.08 2.90 12.96
N ALA A 328 23.26 2.57 13.51
CA ALA A 328 23.94 3.38 14.53
C ALA A 328 24.85 4.47 13.95
N VAL A 329 25.15 4.42 12.64
CA VAL A 329 25.92 5.47 11.96
C VAL A 329 25.12 6.77 11.94
N LYS A 330 25.75 7.87 12.37
CA LYS A 330 25.13 9.20 12.40
C LYS A 330 25.67 10.04 11.25
N VAL A 331 24.76 10.58 10.45
CA VAL A 331 25.10 11.42 9.30
C VAL A 331 24.51 12.81 9.51
N GLY A 332 25.37 13.83 9.44
CA GLY A 332 24.98 15.24 9.43
C GLY A 332 24.72 15.71 8.01
N TYR A 333 23.64 16.47 7.82
CA TYR A 333 23.26 17.05 6.53
C TYR A 333 22.96 18.53 6.66
N GLU A 334 23.29 19.28 5.61
CA GLU A 334 22.76 20.60 5.31
C GLU A 334 21.98 20.49 3.98
N ASP A 335 20.65 20.62 4.03
CA ASP A 335 19.81 20.49 2.82
C ASP A 335 20.18 21.60 1.83
N LEU A 336 20.44 21.21 0.57
CA LEU A 336 20.76 22.14 -0.49
C LEU A 336 19.48 22.60 -1.19
N PRO A 337 19.40 23.88 -1.61
CA PRO A 337 18.21 24.40 -2.25
C PRO A 337 17.98 23.74 -3.61
N GLU A 338 16.71 23.84 -4.04
CA GLU A 338 16.26 23.47 -5.38
C GLU A 338 16.59 22.03 -5.80
N PRO A 339 16.21 21.00 -5.02
CA PRO A 339 16.16 19.64 -5.56
C PRO A 339 15.23 19.59 -6.79
N ILE A 340 15.47 18.61 -7.67
CA ILE A 340 14.66 18.36 -8.86
C ILE A 340 14.03 16.99 -8.68
N PHE A 341 12.70 16.93 -8.65
CA PHE A 341 11.93 15.72 -8.42
C PHE A 341 11.13 15.28 -9.64
N THR A 342 10.69 16.22 -10.48
CA THR A 342 9.85 15.92 -11.65
C THR A 342 10.53 16.30 -12.96
N THR A 343 10.03 15.71 -14.05
CA THR A 343 10.47 16.03 -15.42
C THR A 343 10.21 17.49 -15.76
N GLU A 344 9.10 18.07 -15.31
CA GLU A 344 8.75 19.48 -15.53
C GLU A 344 9.77 20.40 -14.86
N GLU A 345 10.15 20.11 -13.61
CA GLU A 345 11.18 20.87 -12.90
C GLU A 345 12.55 20.76 -13.59
N ALA A 346 12.88 19.57 -14.12
CA ALA A 346 14.11 19.36 -14.89
C ALA A 346 14.11 20.18 -16.19
N ILE A 347 12.98 20.27 -16.89
CA ILE A 347 12.81 21.10 -18.09
C ILE A 347 12.95 22.59 -17.74
N GLU A 348 12.26 23.06 -16.70
CA GLU A 348 12.32 24.45 -16.25
C GLU A 348 13.75 24.87 -15.89
N LYS A 349 14.51 23.98 -15.25
CA LYS A 349 15.90 24.21 -14.85
C LYS A 349 16.93 23.83 -15.91
N SER A 350 16.49 23.34 -17.07
CA SER A 350 17.38 22.84 -18.14
C SER A 350 18.43 21.83 -17.63
N SER A 351 18.02 20.94 -16.72
CA SER A 351 18.88 19.92 -16.11
C SER A 351 18.73 18.60 -16.86
N PHE A 352 19.60 18.39 -17.85
CA PHE A 352 19.54 17.22 -18.74
C PHE A 352 20.85 16.44 -18.77
N TYR A 353 20.75 15.16 -19.12
CA TYR A 353 21.88 14.40 -19.62
C TYR A 353 22.03 14.66 -21.13
N GLU A 354 23.22 15.08 -21.52
CA GLU A 354 23.60 15.32 -22.91
C GLU A 354 24.23 14.08 -23.57
N PRO A 355 24.21 13.98 -24.92
CA PRO A 355 23.51 14.86 -25.84
C PRO A 355 22.01 14.55 -25.93
N LEU A 356 21.19 15.59 -26.12
CA LEU A 356 19.80 15.42 -26.56
C LEU A 356 19.74 14.67 -27.90
N ARG A 357 18.84 13.69 -28.00
CA ARG A 357 18.68 12.84 -29.18
C ARG A 357 17.40 13.21 -29.92
N SER A 358 17.48 13.37 -31.24
CA SER A 358 16.34 13.57 -32.13
C SER A 358 16.36 12.58 -33.30
N ILE A 359 15.18 12.24 -33.81
CA ILE A 359 14.99 11.49 -35.04
C ILE A 359 13.92 12.23 -35.84
N GLU A 360 14.29 12.68 -37.04
CA GLU A 360 13.41 13.46 -37.92
C GLU A 360 13.33 12.79 -39.30
N ARG A 361 12.14 12.84 -39.93
CA ARG A 361 11.92 12.33 -41.28
C ARG A 361 10.89 13.19 -42.02
N GLY A 362 11.29 13.72 -43.18
CA GLY A 362 10.43 14.57 -44.01
C GLY A 362 10.29 15.99 -43.46
N ASN A 363 9.28 16.74 -43.93
CA ASN A 363 9.01 18.11 -43.50
C ASN A 363 7.65 18.18 -42.77
N VAL A 364 7.71 18.07 -41.44
CA VAL A 364 6.53 18.10 -40.56
C VAL A 364 5.79 19.45 -40.64
N THR A 365 6.54 20.56 -40.77
CA THR A 365 5.99 21.91 -40.86
C THR A 365 5.11 22.11 -42.09
N GLU A 366 5.51 21.58 -43.25
CA GLU A 366 4.66 21.63 -44.45
C GLU A 366 3.49 20.66 -44.36
N ALA A 367 3.69 19.46 -43.81
CA ALA A 367 2.62 18.48 -43.64
C ALA A 367 1.48 19.04 -42.77
N PHE A 368 1.77 19.75 -41.69
CA PHE A 368 0.74 20.33 -40.83
C PHE A 368 -0.14 21.41 -41.49
N LYS A 369 0.26 21.98 -42.63
CA LYS A 369 -0.56 22.98 -43.34
C LYS A 369 -1.70 22.35 -44.14
N SER A 370 -1.60 21.07 -44.48
CA SER A 370 -2.53 20.39 -45.39
C SER A 370 -3.37 19.30 -44.72
N VAL A 371 -3.19 19.06 -43.43
CA VAL A 371 -4.03 18.13 -42.66
C VAL A 371 -5.37 18.76 -42.30
N ASP A 372 -6.41 17.94 -42.24
CA ASP A 372 -7.77 18.39 -41.92
C ASP A 372 -7.93 18.80 -40.44
N GLN A 373 -7.19 18.14 -39.54
CA GLN A 373 -7.26 18.36 -38.09
C GLN A 373 -5.89 18.19 -37.44
N ILE A 374 -5.68 18.96 -36.37
CA ILE A 374 -4.52 18.86 -35.50
C ILE A 374 -5.02 18.57 -34.08
N HIS A 375 -4.45 17.55 -33.46
CA HIS A 375 -4.73 17.21 -32.06
C HIS A 375 -3.46 17.36 -31.24
N GLU A 376 -3.56 18.10 -30.15
CA GLU A 376 -2.49 18.26 -29.19
C GLU A 376 -2.80 17.48 -27.91
N GLY A 377 -1.78 16.88 -27.33
CA GLY A 377 -1.85 16.14 -26.08
C GLY A 377 -0.48 16.07 -25.44
N LYS A 378 -0.44 15.71 -24.15
CA LYS A 378 0.80 15.48 -23.41
C LYS A 378 0.81 14.03 -22.93
N SER A 379 1.95 13.35 -23.10
CA SER A 379 2.19 12.10 -22.38
C SER A 379 2.60 12.47 -20.96
N LEU A 380 1.93 11.87 -19.97
CA LEU A 380 2.35 11.89 -18.56
C LEU A 380 3.55 10.97 -18.34
#